data_AF-A9WNG7-F1
#
_entry.id   AF-A9WNG7-F1
#
_cell.length_a   1.000
_cell.length_b   1.000
_cell.length_c   1.000
_cell.angle_alpha   90.00
_cell.angle_beta   90.00
_cell.angle_gamma   90.00
#
_symmetry.space_group_name_H-M   'P 1'
#
loop_
_entity.id
_entity.type
_entity.pdbx_description
1 polymer ?
#
loop_
_entity_poly.entity_id
_entity_poly.type
_entity_poly.pdbx_seq_one_letter_code
_entity_poly.pdbx_strand_id
1 'polypeptide(L)'
;MLAMQGQDLTGVLYSLVLRTRGKALSEVREAFDSGQLVSSWPMRGTLHVCLAKDLPWILSLTAERTLASMLGRQRQLNISATDIAAVRETAIDVTAGSGASRDELFSAFEMIGQDTGAQRGIHLINVLCIQGQLVQGPFRGNKQLFMVSSEWIKQPRQLERDEALAEIATRYFRSHGPATLADFAWWSKLTLTDARRALAAMDQSIVMLEHAGTEYFVAEELLAQLPSGVGSRSVLLLPGFDENLLGYADRSAALAAELAVRIVPGNNGMFMPTIRLWWLSDRHLA
;
A
#
# COMPACT_ATOMS: atom_id res chain seq x y z
N MET A 1 -7.91 -7.58 -1.82
CA MET A 1 -7.24 -6.55 -0.99
C MET A 1 -7.10 -5.28 -1.81
N LEU A 2 -7.25 -4.10 -1.21
CA LEU A 2 -7.21 -2.81 -1.93
C LEU A 2 -5.80 -2.43 -2.38
N ALA A 3 -4.82 -2.56 -1.47
CA ALA A 3 -3.42 -2.28 -1.74
C ALA A 3 -2.55 -3.19 -0.87
N MET A 4 -1.29 -3.38 -1.27
CA MET A 4 -0.32 -4.20 -0.54
C MET A 4 1.04 -3.51 -0.53
N GLN A 5 1.71 -3.42 0.62
CA GLN A 5 3.04 -2.82 0.71
C GLN A 5 4.04 -3.52 -0.22
N GLY A 6 4.84 -2.73 -0.94
CA GLY A 6 5.72 -3.17 -2.02
C GLY A 6 7.18 -2.76 -1.91
N GLN A 7 7.69 -2.43 -0.70
CA GLN A 7 9.10 -2.04 -0.49
C GLN A 7 10.05 -3.16 -0.91
N ASP A 8 9.65 -4.40 -0.62
CA ASP A 8 10.26 -5.58 -1.21
C ASP A 8 9.40 -6.05 -2.39
N LEU A 9 9.90 -5.79 -3.60
CA LEU A 9 9.26 -6.20 -4.84
C LEU A 9 9.05 -7.72 -4.92
N THR A 10 10.02 -8.50 -4.44
CA THR A 10 9.88 -9.97 -4.45
C THR A 10 8.77 -10.37 -3.49
N GLY A 11 8.79 -9.82 -2.27
CA GLY A 11 7.77 -10.05 -1.26
C GLY A 11 6.36 -9.77 -1.76
N VAL A 12 6.11 -8.58 -2.32
CA VAL A 12 4.75 -8.21 -2.77
C VAL A 12 4.26 -9.06 -3.94
N LEU A 13 5.15 -9.46 -4.86
CA LEU A 13 4.77 -10.36 -5.97
C LEU A 13 4.31 -11.73 -5.44
N TYR A 14 5.03 -12.31 -4.48
CA TYR A 14 4.59 -13.56 -3.85
C TYR A 14 3.34 -13.37 -3.00
N SER A 15 3.20 -12.25 -2.30
CA SER A 15 1.99 -11.95 -1.52
C SER A 15 0.74 -11.85 -2.40
N LEU A 16 0.87 -11.37 -3.65
CA LEU A 16 -0.19 -11.38 -4.66
C LEU A 16 -0.49 -12.81 -5.16
N VAL A 17 0.54 -13.59 -5.49
CA VAL A 17 0.38 -15.00 -5.91
C VAL A 17 -0.38 -15.81 -4.83
N LEU A 18 0.01 -15.68 -3.56
CA LEU A 18 -0.65 -16.37 -2.44
C LEU A 18 -2.14 -16.06 -2.30
N ARG A 19 -2.59 -14.92 -2.84
CA ARG A 19 -3.97 -14.43 -2.73
C ARG A 19 -4.76 -14.53 -4.04
N THR A 20 -4.13 -15.07 -5.09
CA THR A 20 -4.75 -15.27 -6.39
C THR A 20 -4.82 -16.78 -6.65
N ARG A 21 -6.01 -17.36 -6.49
CA ARG A 21 -6.20 -18.81 -6.65
C ARG A 21 -5.78 -19.23 -8.07
N GLY A 22 -4.73 -20.04 -8.17
CA GLY A 22 -4.27 -20.66 -9.41
C GLY A 22 -3.48 -19.74 -10.35
N LYS A 23 -3.02 -18.57 -9.89
CA LYS A 23 -2.22 -17.67 -10.72
C LYS A 23 -0.72 -17.89 -10.52
N ALA A 24 0.02 -17.88 -11.62
CA ALA A 24 1.48 -17.93 -11.62
C ALA A 24 2.09 -16.53 -11.42
N LEU A 25 3.35 -16.49 -10.98
CA LEU A 25 4.13 -15.24 -10.85
C LEU A 25 4.20 -14.47 -12.18
N SER A 26 4.28 -15.16 -13.32
CA SER A 26 4.27 -14.56 -14.65
C SER A 26 2.97 -13.80 -14.94
N GLU A 27 1.81 -14.31 -14.48
CA GLU A 27 0.52 -13.63 -14.66
C GLU A 27 0.41 -12.39 -13.77
N VAL A 28 1.02 -12.41 -12.58
CA VAL A 28 1.10 -11.19 -11.75
C VAL A 28 1.96 -10.14 -12.43
N ARG A 29 3.09 -10.52 -13.05
CA ARG A 29 3.93 -9.59 -13.82
C ARG A 29 3.21 -9.04 -15.04
N GLU A 30 2.49 -9.89 -15.78
CA GLU A 30 1.66 -9.48 -16.91
C GLU A 30 0.60 -8.45 -16.49
N ALA A 31 0.07 -8.54 -15.28
CA ALA A 31 -0.86 -7.53 -14.76
C ALA A 31 -0.20 -6.15 -14.55
N PHE A 32 1.11 -6.09 -14.26
CA PHE A 32 1.85 -4.83 -14.31
C PHE A 32 2.13 -4.40 -15.75
N ASP A 33 2.56 -5.32 -16.62
CA ASP A 33 2.94 -5.04 -18.01
C ASP A 33 1.76 -4.55 -18.87
N SER A 34 0.53 -4.99 -18.54
CA SER A 34 -0.72 -4.56 -19.17
C SER A 34 -1.33 -3.29 -18.54
N GLY A 35 -0.75 -2.77 -17.45
CA GLY A 35 -1.27 -1.61 -16.73
C GLY A 35 -2.52 -1.89 -15.88
N GLN A 36 -2.80 -3.15 -15.53
CA GLN A 36 -3.84 -3.50 -14.56
C GLN A 36 -3.40 -3.17 -13.12
N LEU A 37 -2.13 -3.41 -12.80
CA LEU A 37 -1.49 -3.11 -11.53
C LEU A 37 -0.44 -2.03 -11.70
N VAL A 38 -0.29 -1.21 -10.66
CA VAL A 38 0.79 -0.23 -10.54
C VAL A 38 1.33 -0.22 -9.12
N SER A 39 2.56 0.27 -8.97
CA SER A 39 3.12 0.64 -7.67
C SER A 39 3.28 2.15 -7.55
N SER A 40 2.89 2.70 -6.39
CA SER A 40 3.07 4.12 -6.04
C SER A 40 3.10 4.29 -4.52
N TRP A 41 3.17 5.52 -3.99
CA TRP A 41 3.32 5.83 -2.56
C TRP A 41 2.06 6.46 -1.94
N PRO A 42 0.92 5.74 -1.83
CA PRO A 42 -0.31 6.29 -1.28
C PRO A 42 -0.28 6.33 0.26
N MET A 43 -0.81 5.31 0.92
CA MET A 43 -0.93 5.23 2.36
C MET A 43 0.43 5.31 3.05
N ARG A 44 0.50 6.11 4.12
CA ARG A 44 1.70 6.30 4.97
C ARG A 44 2.96 6.78 4.22
N GLY A 45 2.84 7.19 2.96
CA GLY A 45 4.01 7.52 2.12
C GLY A 45 4.92 6.33 1.85
N THR A 46 4.40 5.10 1.90
CA THR A 46 5.14 3.88 1.61
C THR A 46 4.69 3.31 0.26
N LEU A 47 5.62 2.72 -0.49
CA LEU A 47 5.35 2.03 -1.76
C LEU A 47 4.29 0.91 -1.56
N HIS A 48 3.24 0.92 -2.37
CA HIS A 48 2.19 -0.09 -2.41
C HIS A 48 1.87 -0.47 -3.85
N VAL A 49 1.47 -1.73 -4.05
CA VAL A 49 0.80 -2.20 -5.27
C VAL A 49 -0.71 -2.02 -5.11
N CYS A 50 -1.37 -1.52 -6.14
CA CYS A 50 -2.84 -1.45 -6.22
C CYS A 50 -3.32 -1.61 -7.66
N LEU A 51 -4.64 -1.71 -7.85
CA LEU A 51 -5.24 -1.61 -9.18
C LEU A 51 -4.96 -0.21 -9.75
N ALA A 52 -4.46 -0.15 -10.98
CA ALA A 52 -4.10 1.10 -11.66
C ALA A 52 -5.25 2.11 -11.66
N LYS A 53 -6.46 1.64 -11.95
CA LYS A 53 -7.68 2.46 -11.96
C LYS A 53 -8.03 3.10 -10.62
N ASP A 54 -7.58 2.52 -9.50
CA ASP A 54 -7.94 2.98 -8.17
C ASP A 54 -6.94 3.98 -7.59
N LEU A 55 -5.71 4.02 -8.11
CA LEU A 55 -4.67 4.90 -7.59
C LEU A 55 -5.07 6.39 -7.53
N PRO A 56 -5.74 7.00 -8.56
CA PRO A 56 -6.05 8.43 -8.54
C PRO A 56 -6.92 8.86 -7.36
N TRP A 57 -8.00 8.14 -7.07
CA TRP A 57 -8.88 8.47 -5.95
C TRP A 57 -8.26 8.11 -4.59
N ILE A 58 -7.34 7.14 -4.53
CA ILE A 58 -6.58 6.88 -3.30
C ILE A 58 -5.64 8.06 -3.02
N LEU A 59 -4.91 8.54 -4.03
CA LEU A 59 -4.01 9.67 -3.90
C LEU A 59 -4.75 10.97 -3.55
N SER A 60 -5.99 11.16 -4.02
CA SER A 60 -6.79 12.33 -3.62
C SER A 60 -7.08 12.39 -2.11
N LEU A 61 -7.04 11.25 -1.42
CA LEU A 61 -7.19 11.16 0.04
C LEU A 61 -5.85 11.29 0.78
N THR A 62 -4.76 10.76 0.22
CA THR A 62 -3.50 10.56 0.96
C THR A 62 -2.40 11.56 0.61
N ALA A 63 -2.40 12.12 -0.60
CA ALA A 63 -1.24 12.85 -1.15
C ALA A 63 -0.89 14.11 -0.35
N GLU A 64 -1.88 14.96 -0.04
CA GLU A 64 -1.64 16.24 0.65
C GLU A 64 -0.89 16.05 1.97
N ARG A 65 -1.40 15.16 2.82
CA ARG A 65 -0.81 14.87 4.13
C ARG A 65 0.55 14.20 4.01
N THR A 66 0.75 13.33 3.02
CA THR A 66 2.03 12.68 2.76
C THR A 66 3.06 13.70 2.28
N LEU A 67 2.72 14.60 1.36
CA LEU A 67 3.63 15.66 0.91
C LEU A 67 3.98 16.61 2.06
N ALA A 68 3.02 16.97 2.91
CA ALA A 68 3.25 17.81 4.07
C ALA A 68 4.26 17.18 5.05
N SER A 69 4.20 15.85 5.27
CA SER A 69 5.15 15.16 6.15
C SER A 69 6.57 15.10 5.57
N MET A 70 6.73 15.22 4.25
CA MET A 70 8.02 15.21 3.57
C MET A 70 8.76 16.55 3.57
N LEU A 71 8.09 17.67 3.89
CA LEU A 71 8.69 19.03 3.84
C LEU A 71 9.98 19.14 4.66
N GLY A 72 10.05 18.53 5.84
CA GLY A 72 11.25 18.53 6.67
C GLY A 72 12.44 17.85 5.98
N ARG A 73 12.17 16.70 5.33
CA ARG A 73 13.19 15.96 4.59
C ARG A 73 13.60 16.67 3.30
N GLN A 74 12.66 17.32 2.61
CA GLN A 74 12.95 18.14 1.44
C GLN A 74 13.93 19.29 1.77
N ARG A 75 13.73 19.98 2.91
CA ARG A 75 14.68 21.01 3.37
C ARG A 75 16.08 20.46 3.63
N GLN A 76 16.18 19.30 4.27
CA GLN A 76 17.48 18.63 4.51
C GLN A 76 18.20 18.25 3.21
N LEU A 77 17.44 17.94 2.17
CA LEU A 77 17.95 17.54 0.85
C LEU A 77 18.06 18.72 -0.13
N ASN A 78 17.80 19.95 0.32
CA ASN A 78 17.76 21.15 -0.51
C ASN A 78 16.88 20.96 -1.76
N ILE A 79 15.67 20.44 -1.57
CA ILE A 79 14.65 20.31 -2.60
C ILE A 79 13.66 21.48 -2.47
N SER A 80 13.60 22.30 -3.50
CA SER A 80 12.66 23.40 -3.65
C SER A 80 11.48 23.04 -4.57
N ALA A 81 10.45 23.88 -4.58
CA ALA A 81 9.34 23.74 -5.53
C ALA A 81 9.82 23.89 -6.99
N THR A 82 10.83 24.74 -7.24
CA THR A 82 11.45 24.92 -8.55
C THR A 82 12.16 23.64 -9.00
N ASP A 83 12.87 22.96 -8.09
CA ASP A 83 13.50 21.67 -8.40
C ASP A 83 12.47 20.62 -8.79
N ILE A 84 11.38 20.51 -8.03
CA ILE A 84 10.27 19.58 -8.32
C ILE A 84 9.64 19.89 -9.68
N ALA A 85 9.44 21.17 -10.01
CA ALA A 85 8.89 21.57 -11.31
C ALA A 85 9.83 21.20 -12.47
N ALA A 86 11.13 21.47 -12.32
CA ALA A 86 12.13 21.15 -13.34
C ALA A 86 12.21 19.64 -13.62
N VAL A 87 12.30 18.81 -12.57
CA VAL A 87 12.37 17.35 -12.76
C VAL A 87 11.06 16.74 -13.24
N ARG A 88 9.91 17.38 -12.98
CA ARG A 88 8.61 16.90 -13.47
C ARG A 88 8.58 16.91 -15.00
N GLU A 89 8.96 18.02 -15.62
CA GLU A 89 8.98 18.17 -17.07
C GLU A 89 9.92 17.12 -17.70
N THR A 90 11.16 17.06 -17.21
CA THR A 90 12.15 16.07 -17.67
C THR A 90 11.70 14.62 -17.44
N ALA A 91 11.08 14.31 -16.31
CA ALA A 91 10.61 12.95 -16.04
C ALA A 91 9.49 12.54 -16.99
N ILE A 92 8.55 13.45 -17.29
CA ILE A 92 7.47 13.19 -18.26
C ILE A 92 8.07 12.90 -19.63
N ASP A 93 8.99 13.76 -20.11
CA ASP A 93 9.61 13.60 -21.42
C ASP A 93 10.37 12.27 -21.56
N VAL A 94 11.12 11.88 -20.53
CA VAL A 94 11.94 10.65 -20.55
C VAL A 94 11.11 9.38 -20.37
N THR A 95 9.94 9.47 -19.72
CA THR A 95 9.07 8.31 -19.47
C THR A 95 7.98 8.12 -20.52
N ALA A 96 7.68 9.15 -21.32
CA ALA A 96 6.62 9.12 -22.33
C ALA A 96 6.76 7.93 -23.29
N GLY A 97 5.67 7.18 -23.48
CA GLY A 97 5.60 6.03 -24.39
C GLY A 97 6.28 4.74 -23.90
N SER A 98 7.58 4.76 -23.59
CA SER A 98 8.36 3.52 -23.31
C SER A 98 8.70 3.28 -21.84
N GLY A 99 8.44 4.26 -20.98
CA GLY A 99 8.85 4.24 -19.58
C GLY A 99 10.37 4.36 -19.37
N ALA A 100 10.75 4.68 -18.14
CA ALA A 100 12.14 4.83 -17.75
C ALA A 100 12.43 4.13 -16.41
N SER A 101 13.60 3.52 -16.31
CA SER A 101 14.14 3.03 -15.04
C SER A 101 14.51 4.21 -14.14
N ARG A 102 14.67 3.92 -12.85
CA ARG A 102 15.18 4.91 -11.89
C ARG A 102 16.53 5.50 -12.33
N ASP A 103 17.40 4.66 -12.86
CA ASP A 103 18.76 5.07 -13.22
C ASP A 103 18.72 6.00 -14.46
N GLU A 104 17.84 5.74 -15.44
CA GLU A 104 17.59 6.64 -16.58
C GLU A 104 16.99 7.98 -16.13
N LEU A 105 16.03 7.98 -15.18
CA LEU A 105 15.50 9.21 -14.59
C LEU A 105 16.58 10.03 -13.86
N PHE A 106 17.45 9.36 -13.10
CA PHE A 106 18.55 10.05 -12.40
C PHE A 106 19.52 10.67 -13.39
N SER A 107 19.94 9.94 -14.42
CA SER A 107 20.79 10.51 -15.48
C SER A 107 20.13 11.71 -16.16
N ALA A 108 18.83 11.67 -16.40
CA ALA A 108 18.10 12.79 -16.96
C ALA A 108 18.06 14.02 -16.04
N PHE A 109 17.86 13.81 -14.74
CA PHE A 109 17.90 14.88 -13.74
C PHE A 109 19.31 15.51 -13.65
N GLU A 110 20.37 14.70 -13.68
CA GLU A 110 21.75 15.19 -13.65
C GLU A 110 22.10 16.04 -14.89
N MET A 111 21.59 15.66 -16.07
CA MET A 111 21.80 16.44 -17.31
C MET A 111 21.21 17.86 -17.24
N ILE A 112 20.16 18.08 -16.44
CA ILE A 112 19.57 19.41 -16.20
C ILE A 112 20.13 20.09 -14.94
N GLY A 113 21.21 19.55 -14.35
CA GLY A 113 21.87 20.11 -13.18
C GLY A 113 21.22 19.77 -11.83
N GLN A 114 20.32 18.77 -11.79
CA GLN A 114 19.70 18.32 -10.54
C GLN A 114 20.48 17.17 -9.93
N ASP A 115 21.05 17.38 -8.73
CA ASP A 115 21.75 16.33 -7.98
C ASP A 115 20.79 15.20 -7.58
N THR A 116 21.24 13.95 -7.74
CA THR A 116 20.48 12.75 -7.38
C THR A 116 21.07 12.00 -6.19
N GLY A 117 22.25 12.44 -5.71
CA GLY A 117 22.96 11.85 -4.59
C GLY A 117 22.21 11.92 -3.25
N ALA A 118 22.72 11.20 -2.25
CA ALA A 118 22.25 11.26 -0.85
C ALA A 118 20.71 11.17 -0.66
N GLN A 119 20.03 10.35 -1.47
CA GLN A 119 18.57 10.17 -1.52
C GLN A 119 17.77 11.33 -2.16
N ARG A 120 18.40 12.40 -2.62
CA ARG A 120 17.71 13.53 -3.27
C ARG A 120 16.91 13.08 -4.49
N GLY A 121 17.53 12.29 -5.37
CA GLY A 121 16.89 11.79 -6.59
C GLY A 121 15.64 10.95 -6.32
N ILE A 122 15.71 10.01 -5.37
CA ILE A 122 14.53 9.18 -5.04
C ILE A 122 13.43 10.00 -4.37
N HIS A 123 13.78 11.01 -3.57
CA HIS A 123 12.79 11.91 -2.99
C HIS A 123 12.05 12.74 -4.05
N LEU A 124 12.74 13.19 -5.10
CA LEU A 124 12.14 13.87 -6.24
C LEU A 124 11.15 12.95 -6.97
N ILE A 125 11.55 11.72 -7.30
CA ILE A 125 10.66 10.72 -7.93
C ILE A 125 9.44 10.45 -7.03
N ASN A 126 9.63 10.25 -5.73
CA ASN A 126 8.54 9.98 -4.80
C ASN A 126 7.52 11.12 -4.79
N VAL A 127 7.96 12.38 -4.81
CA VAL A 127 7.06 13.53 -4.89
C VAL A 127 6.22 13.47 -6.17
N LEU A 128 6.84 13.20 -7.32
CA LEU A 128 6.12 13.05 -8.60
C LEU A 128 5.09 11.92 -8.55
N CYS A 129 5.41 10.79 -7.91
CA CYS A 129 4.47 9.68 -7.76
C CYS A 129 3.31 9.99 -6.80
N ILE A 130 3.57 10.68 -5.69
CA ILE A 130 2.55 11.10 -4.73
C ILE A 130 1.63 12.17 -5.34
N GLN A 131 2.17 13.05 -6.19
CA GLN A 131 1.42 14.01 -7.01
C GLN A 131 0.69 13.35 -8.19
N GLY A 132 0.76 12.03 -8.33
CA GLY A 132 0.10 11.28 -9.39
C GLY A 132 0.68 11.52 -10.78
N GLN A 133 1.87 12.08 -10.92
CA GLN A 133 2.52 12.35 -12.22
C GLN A 133 3.17 11.09 -12.80
N LEU A 134 3.78 10.28 -11.93
CA LEU A 134 4.44 9.02 -12.31
C LEU A 134 3.88 7.83 -11.54
N VAL A 135 3.95 6.64 -12.14
CA VAL A 135 3.71 5.34 -11.47
C VAL A 135 4.78 4.33 -11.85
N GLN A 136 5.04 3.37 -11.00
CA GLN A 136 5.78 2.17 -11.40
C GLN A 136 4.81 1.18 -12.05
N GLY A 137 5.12 0.77 -13.27
CA GLY A 137 4.28 -0.12 -14.06
C GLY A 137 5.07 -1.34 -14.55
N PRO A 138 5.36 -1.41 -15.86
CA PRO A 138 5.85 -2.62 -16.52
C PRO A 138 7.27 -2.97 -16.09
N PHE A 139 7.66 -4.21 -16.37
CA PHE A 139 9.00 -4.71 -16.10
C PHE A 139 9.92 -4.57 -17.31
N ARG A 140 11.16 -4.16 -17.04
CA ARG A 140 12.31 -4.38 -17.93
C ARG A 140 13.31 -5.28 -17.21
N GLY A 141 13.29 -6.57 -17.55
CA GLY A 141 13.99 -7.59 -16.78
C GLY A 141 13.44 -7.69 -15.35
N ASN A 142 14.28 -7.46 -14.35
CA ASN A 142 13.89 -7.55 -12.93
C ASN A 142 13.56 -6.20 -12.27
N LYS A 143 13.54 -5.11 -13.04
CA LYS A 143 13.21 -3.76 -12.54
C LYS A 143 11.86 -3.31 -13.09
N GLN A 144 11.07 -2.63 -12.26
CA GLN A 144 9.90 -1.88 -12.74
C GLN A 144 10.35 -0.56 -13.38
N LEU A 145 9.67 -0.17 -14.44
CA LEU A 145 9.81 1.14 -15.09
C LEU A 145 8.79 2.12 -14.51
N PHE A 146 9.18 3.39 -14.48
CA PHE A 146 8.29 4.51 -14.26
C PHE A 146 7.61 4.90 -15.56
N MET A 147 6.31 5.16 -15.49
CA MET A 147 5.46 5.61 -16.59
C MET A 147 4.76 6.91 -16.20
N VAL A 148 4.42 7.74 -17.18
CA VAL A 148 3.49 8.86 -16.98
C VAL A 148 2.13 8.29 -16.58
N SER A 149 1.62 8.68 -15.41
CA SER A 149 0.40 8.07 -14.84
C SER A 149 -0.82 8.21 -15.74
N SER A 150 -1.00 9.39 -16.36
CA SER A 150 -2.13 9.68 -17.24
C SER A 150 -2.09 8.89 -18.54
N GLU A 151 -0.91 8.47 -18.99
CA GLU A 151 -0.76 7.62 -20.18
C GLU A 151 -0.93 6.15 -19.83
N TRP A 152 -0.42 5.72 -18.67
CA TRP A 152 -0.40 4.32 -18.26
C TRP A 152 -1.75 3.84 -17.72
N ILE A 153 -2.41 4.66 -16.90
CA ILE A 153 -3.70 4.30 -16.29
C ILE A 153 -4.82 4.59 -17.29
N LYS A 154 -5.29 3.55 -17.99
CA LYS A 154 -6.26 3.69 -19.09
C LYS A 154 -7.67 4.06 -18.66
N GLN A 155 -8.10 3.63 -17.48
CA GLN A 155 -9.47 3.80 -16.99
C GLN A 155 -9.46 4.28 -15.53
N PRO A 156 -8.94 5.48 -15.24
CA PRO A 156 -8.88 5.98 -13.88
C PRO A 156 -10.30 6.19 -13.33
N ARG A 157 -10.56 5.67 -12.14
CA ARG A 157 -11.75 6.02 -11.37
C ARG A 157 -11.50 7.34 -10.66
N GLN A 158 -12.45 8.25 -10.78
CA GLN A 158 -12.53 9.46 -9.98
C GLN A 158 -13.71 9.30 -9.04
N LEU A 159 -13.50 9.63 -7.78
CA LEU A 159 -14.53 9.58 -6.74
C LEU A 159 -14.49 10.92 -6.02
N GLU A 160 -15.66 11.43 -5.67
CA GLU A 160 -15.74 12.57 -4.77
C GLU A 160 -15.20 12.17 -3.40
N ARG A 161 -14.74 13.15 -2.61
CA ARG A 161 -14.02 12.88 -1.36
C ARG A 161 -14.77 11.93 -0.42
N ASP A 162 -16.08 12.11 -0.27
CA ASP A 162 -16.89 11.28 0.63
C ASP A 162 -17.08 9.85 0.11
N GLU A 163 -17.25 9.70 -1.20
CA GLU A 163 -17.32 8.40 -1.87
C GLU A 163 -16.00 7.66 -1.74
N ALA A 164 -14.88 8.37 -1.93
CA ALA A 164 -13.54 7.82 -1.75
C ALA A 164 -13.30 7.36 -0.30
N LEU A 165 -13.75 8.14 0.70
CA LEU A 165 -13.68 7.77 2.11
C LEU A 165 -14.51 6.51 2.42
N ALA A 166 -15.75 6.44 1.92
CA ALA A 166 -16.59 5.24 2.06
C ALA A 166 -15.95 4.00 1.40
N GLU A 167 -15.42 4.16 0.18
CA GLU A 167 -14.80 3.09 -0.60
C GLU A 167 -13.55 2.53 0.09
N ILE A 168 -12.65 3.40 0.58
CA ILE A 168 -11.42 2.96 1.25
C ILE A 168 -11.72 2.21 2.56
N ALA A 169 -12.67 2.69 3.36
CA ALA A 169 -13.08 2.01 4.60
C ALA A 169 -13.73 0.66 4.29
N THR A 170 -14.68 0.63 3.36
CA THR A 170 -15.37 -0.60 2.94
C THR A 170 -14.37 -1.67 2.51
N ARG A 171 -13.43 -1.33 1.63
CA ARG A 171 -12.46 -2.29 1.12
C ARG A 171 -11.40 -2.67 2.15
N TYR A 172 -11.03 -1.75 3.04
CA TYR A 172 -10.16 -2.05 4.16
C TYR A 172 -10.80 -3.09 5.09
N PHE A 173 -12.00 -2.84 5.62
CA PHE A 173 -12.68 -3.76 6.55
C PHE A 173 -13.12 -5.07 5.89
N ARG A 174 -13.44 -5.06 4.59
CA ARG A 174 -13.67 -6.32 3.85
C ARG A 174 -12.42 -7.20 3.77
N SER A 175 -11.22 -6.62 3.78
CA SER A 175 -9.97 -7.39 3.62
C SER A 175 -9.17 -7.61 4.91
N HIS A 176 -9.33 -6.73 5.90
CA HIS A 176 -8.61 -6.77 7.18
C HIS A 176 -9.54 -7.00 8.38
N GLY A 177 -10.86 -7.04 8.18
CA GLY A 177 -11.80 -7.33 9.24
C GLY A 177 -11.60 -8.72 9.86
N PRO A 178 -11.84 -8.90 11.16
CA PRO A 178 -12.23 -7.87 12.14
C PRO A 178 -11.09 -6.89 12.46
N ALA A 179 -11.36 -5.59 12.34
CA ALA A 179 -10.38 -4.53 12.61
C ALA A 179 -11.04 -3.32 13.28
N THR A 180 -10.27 -2.54 14.04
CA THR A 180 -10.79 -1.36 14.73
C THR A 180 -10.71 -0.10 13.85
N LEU A 181 -11.42 0.96 14.26
CA LEU A 181 -11.24 2.30 13.68
C LEU A 181 -9.79 2.80 13.82
N ALA A 182 -9.11 2.45 14.92
CA ALA A 182 -7.73 2.85 15.16
C ALA A 182 -6.77 2.17 14.17
N ASP A 183 -6.98 0.89 13.86
CA ASP A 183 -6.22 0.18 12.84
C ASP A 183 -6.41 0.81 11.46
N PHE A 184 -7.66 1.09 11.08
CA PHE A 184 -7.97 1.74 9.81
C PHE A 184 -7.32 3.13 9.69
N ALA A 185 -7.41 3.96 10.72
CA ALA A 185 -6.80 5.29 10.73
C ALA A 185 -5.27 5.22 10.66
N TRP A 186 -4.66 4.25 11.35
CA TRP A 186 -3.22 4.01 11.28
C TRP A 186 -2.79 3.52 9.89
N TRP A 187 -3.51 2.55 9.32
CA TRP A 187 -3.22 1.97 8.02
C TRP A 187 -3.35 3.00 6.90
N SER A 188 -4.47 3.71 6.85
CA SER A 188 -4.71 4.73 5.81
C SER A 188 -3.89 6.01 5.99
N LYS A 189 -3.45 6.28 7.23
CA LYS A 189 -2.85 7.55 7.68
C LYS A 189 -3.79 8.76 7.60
N LEU A 190 -5.09 8.53 7.43
CA LEU A 190 -6.12 9.57 7.49
C LEU A 190 -6.20 10.20 8.87
N THR A 191 -6.83 11.38 8.94
CA THR A 191 -7.17 11.98 10.24
C THR A 191 -8.25 11.14 10.92
N LEU A 192 -8.34 11.19 12.26
CA LEU A 192 -9.44 10.51 12.96
C LEU A 192 -10.81 11.05 12.55
N THR A 193 -10.89 12.33 12.17
CA THR A 193 -12.12 12.93 11.63
C THR A 193 -12.53 12.28 10.31
N ASP A 194 -11.61 12.20 9.35
CA ASP A 194 -11.86 11.53 8.07
C ASP A 194 -12.15 10.04 8.26
N ALA A 195 -11.45 9.38 9.19
CA ALA A 195 -11.67 7.96 9.48
C ALA A 195 -13.08 7.71 10.06
N ARG A 196 -13.58 8.56 10.95
CA ARG A 196 -14.96 8.50 11.46
C ARG A 196 -15.98 8.77 10.37
N ARG A 197 -15.71 9.73 9.48
CA ARG A 197 -16.57 10.04 8.32
C ARG A 197 -16.64 8.85 7.35
N ALA A 198 -15.51 8.23 7.07
CA ALA A 198 -15.40 7.03 6.25
C ALA A 198 -16.18 5.85 6.85
N LEU A 199 -16.05 5.64 8.17
CA LEU A 199 -16.79 4.60 8.90
C LEU A 199 -18.31 4.82 8.84
N ALA A 200 -18.78 6.06 8.96
CA ALA A 200 -20.21 6.37 8.90
C ALA A 200 -20.83 6.20 7.50
N ALA A 201 -20.01 6.28 6.45
CA ALA A 201 -20.45 6.22 5.06
C ALA A 201 -20.11 4.89 4.36
N MET A 202 -19.44 3.95 5.04
CA MET A 202 -19.05 2.68 4.45
C MET A 202 -20.27 1.82 4.09
N ASP A 203 -20.06 0.88 3.18
CA ASP A 203 -21.10 -0.02 2.71
C ASP A 203 -21.70 -0.84 3.86
N GLN A 204 -23.02 -1.05 3.82
CA GLN A 204 -23.76 -1.76 4.86
C GLN A 204 -23.40 -3.24 4.99
N SER A 205 -22.68 -3.81 4.01
CA SER A 205 -22.10 -5.15 4.13
C SER A 205 -20.96 -5.23 5.15
N ILE A 206 -20.48 -4.10 5.69
CA ILE A 206 -19.56 -4.07 6.83
C ILE A 206 -20.37 -3.92 8.12
N VAL A 207 -20.29 -4.94 8.97
CA VAL A 207 -21.01 -4.99 10.25
C VAL A 207 -20.06 -4.76 11.42
N MET A 208 -20.61 -4.23 12.52
CA MET A 208 -19.90 -4.02 13.78
C MET A 208 -20.09 -5.24 14.70
N LEU A 209 -19.00 -5.68 15.30
CA LEU A 209 -18.96 -6.65 16.39
C LEU A 209 -18.33 -5.99 17.62
N GLU A 210 -18.88 -6.26 18.79
CA GLU A 210 -18.27 -5.86 20.05
C GLU A 210 -17.58 -7.05 20.71
N HIS A 211 -16.33 -6.87 21.11
CA HIS A 211 -15.60 -7.85 21.92
C HIS A 211 -14.79 -7.15 23.00
N ALA A 212 -15.01 -7.51 24.26
CA ALA A 212 -14.35 -6.92 25.43
C ALA A 212 -14.42 -5.37 25.45
N GLY A 213 -15.57 -4.79 25.09
CA GLY A 213 -15.77 -3.33 25.04
C GLY A 213 -15.05 -2.62 23.89
N THR A 214 -14.52 -3.37 22.91
CA THR A 214 -13.90 -2.82 21.70
C THR A 214 -14.76 -3.14 20.48
N GLU A 215 -15.01 -2.12 19.66
CA GLU A 215 -15.71 -2.26 18.38
C GLU A 215 -14.76 -2.72 17.27
N TYR A 216 -15.17 -3.78 16.57
CA TYR A 216 -14.49 -4.33 15.40
C TYR A 216 -15.45 -4.29 14.21
N PHE A 217 -14.91 -4.00 13.03
CA PHE A 217 -15.66 -3.96 11.78
C PHE A 217 -15.17 -5.04 10.84
N VAL A 218 -16.10 -5.74 10.20
CA VAL A 218 -15.85 -6.92 9.36
C VAL A 218 -16.92 -7.06 8.29
N ALA A 219 -16.56 -7.60 7.13
CA ALA A 219 -17.56 -7.92 6.12
C ALA A 219 -18.47 -9.06 6.58
N GLU A 220 -19.78 -8.87 6.48
CA GLU A 220 -20.82 -9.84 6.87
C GLU A 220 -20.61 -11.20 6.19
N GLU A 221 -20.19 -11.19 4.92
CA GLU A 221 -19.90 -12.41 4.15
C GLU A 221 -18.79 -13.29 4.75
N LEU A 222 -17.88 -12.71 5.53
CA LEU A 222 -16.82 -13.45 6.22
C LEU A 222 -17.32 -14.10 7.51
N LEU A 223 -18.32 -13.53 8.17
CA LEU A 223 -18.91 -14.11 9.38
C LEU A 223 -19.63 -15.42 9.08
N ALA A 224 -20.32 -15.49 7.94
CA ALA A 224 -20.95 -16.72 7.46
C ALA A 224 -19.93 -17.84 7.13
N GLN A 225 -18.66 -17.49 6.93
CA GLN A 225 -17.57 -18.41 6.61
C GLN A 225 -16.71 -18.79 7.82
N LEU A 226 -17.02 -18.26 9.01
CA LEU A 226 -16.29 -18.62 10.22
C LEU A 226 -16.46 -20.13 10.48
N PRO A 227 -15.36 -20.87 10.71
CA PRO A 227 -15.45 -22.28 11.03
C PRO A 227 -16.32 -22.49 12.28
N SER A 228 -17.33 -23.35 12.19
CA SER A 228 -18.24 -23.68 13.30
C SER A 228 -17.64 -24.70 14.30
N GLY A 229 -16.31 -24.75 14.44
CA GLY A 229 -15.59 -25.69 15.30
C GLY A 229 -14.07 -25.49 15.26
N VAL A 230 -13.32 -26.41 15.88
CA VAL A 230 -11.84 -26.37 15.89
C VAL A 230 -11.31 -26.46 14.45
N GLY A 231 -10.89 -25.33 13.90
CA GLY A 231 -10.43 -25.21 12.52
C GLY A 231 -9.24 -26.12 12.21
N SER A 232 -9.12 -26.54 10.95
CA SER A 232 -7.96 -27.28 10.47
C SER A 232 -6.68 -26.47 10.69
N ARG A 233 -5.64 -27.13 11.20
CA ARG A 233 -4.30 -26.53 11.29
C ARG A 233 -3.88 -26.04 9.92
N SER A 234 -3.62 -24.75 9.78
CA SER A 234 -3.07 -24.18 8.57
C SER A 234 -1.70 -23.58 8.83
N VAL A 235 -0.83 -23.71 7.85
CA VAL A 235 0.50 -23.10 7.84
C VAL A 235 0.52 -22.14 6.65
N LEU A 236 0.76 -20.86 6.94
CA LEU A 236 0.95 -19.84 5.91
C LEU A 236 2.41 -19.38 5.95
N LEU A 237 3.07 -19.47 4.80
CA LEU A 237 4.37 -18.87 4.57
C LEU A 237 4.13 -17.48 3.98
N LEU A 238 4.35 -16.44 4.79
CA LEU A 238 4.05 -15.06 4.42
C LEU A 238 5.36 -14.32 4.14
N PRO A 239 5.47 -13.62 3.00
CA PRO A 239 6.64 -12.80 2.71
C PRO A 239 6.83 -11.68 3.74
N GLY A 240 8.00 -11.05 3.69
CA GLY A 240 8.22 -9.80 4.42
C GLY A 240 7.22 -8.75 3.96
N PHE A 241 6.84 -7.85 4.86
CA PHE A 241 5.85 -6.80 4.59
C PHE A 241 4.46 -7.31 4.14
N ASP A 242 4.05 -8.50 4.57
CA ASP A 242 2.71 -8.99 4.28
C ASP A 242 1.62 -8.24 5.09
N GLU A 243 0.48 -7.94 4.44
CA GLU A 243 -0.65 -7.20 5.05
C GLU A 243 -1.26 -7.92 6.25
N ASN A 244 -0.98 -9.22 6.49
CA ASN A 244 -1.40 -9.88 7.71
C ASN A 244 -0.85 -9.22 8.99
N LEU A 245 0.32 -8.56 8.91
CA LEU A 245 0.88 -7.77 10.00
C LEU A 245 0.81 -6.26 9.73
N LEU A 246 0.89 -5.85 8.46
CA LEU A 246 0.92 -4.44 8.08
C LEU A 246 -0.44 -3.80 7.90
N GLY A 247 -1.53 -4.59 8.01
CA GLY A 247 -2.89 -4.08 8.05
C GLY A 247 -3.25 -3.35 9.35
N TYR A 248 -2.54 -3.62 10.45
CA TYR A 248 -3.00 -3.28 11.79
C TYR A 248 -2.01 -2.41 12.56
N ALA A 249 -2.53 -1.52 13.41
CA ALA A 249 -1.74 -0.75 14.35
C ALA A 249 -1.27 -1.65 15.49
N ASP A 250 -2.23 -2.37 16.10
CA ASP A 250 -1.96 -3.42 17.06
C ASP A 250 -1.80 -4.76 16.33
N ARG A 251 -0.67 -5.43 16.57
CA ARG A 251 -0.32 -6.71 15.95
C ARG A 251 -0.42 -7.87 16.93
N SER A 252 -0.82 -7.63 18.17
CA SER A 252 -0.86 -8.62 19.25
C SER A 252 -1.64 -9.88 18.89
N ALA A 253 -2.71 -9.74 18.08
CA ALA A 253 -3.51 -10.87 17.59
C ALA A 253 -2.75 -11.82 16.63
N ALA A 254 -1.71 -11.34 15.94
CA ALA A 254 -0.96 -12.10 14.95
C ALA A 254 0.52 -12.32 15.33
N LEU A 255 1.05 -11.53 16.26
CA LEU A 255 2.46 -11.50 16.63
C LEU A 255 2.62 -11.39 18.15
N ALA A 256 3.05 -12.49 18.77
CA ALA A 256 3.43 -12.52 20.18
C ALA A 256 4.60 -11.56 20.46
N ALA A 257 4.56 -10.86 21.60
CA ALA A 257 5.50 -9.81 21.94
C ALA A 257 6.96 -10.31 21.96
N GLU A 258 7.18 -11.55 22.41
CA GLU A 258 8.50 -12.18 22.53
C GLU A 258 9.12 -12.45 21.14
N LEU A 259 8.29 -12.58 20.10
CA LEU A 259 8.72 -12.80 18.73
C LEU A 259 8.89 -11.49 17.95
N ALA A 260 8.39 -10.36 18.46
CA ALA A 260 8.37 -9.09 17.73
C ALA A 260 9.77 -8.66 17.25
N VAL A 261 10.81 -8.83 18.08
CA VAL A 261 12.20 -8.48 17.73
C VAL A 261 12.76 -9.32 16.58
N ARG A 262 12.23 -10.53 16.35
CA ARG A 262 12.64 -11.40 15.24
C ARG A 262 11.98 -10.98 13.92
N ILE A 263 10.81 -10.35 14.02
CA ILE A 263 10.02 -9.92 12.85
C ILE A 263 10.35 -8.50 12.43
N VAL A 264 10.60 -7.60 13.39
CA VAL A 264 11.03 -6.22 13.14
C VAL A 264 12.31 -5.91 13.94
N PRO A 265 13.47 -6.44 13.51
CA PRO A 265 14.72 -6.24 14.22
C PRO A 265 15.07 -4.77 14.39
N GLY A 266 15.31 -4.35 15.63
CA GLY A 266 15.67 -2.97 15.96
C GLY A 266 14.58 -1.93 15.68
N ASN A 267 13.33 -2.36 15.44
CA ASN A 267 12.19 -1.47 15.15
C ASN A 267 12.45 -0.48 13.99
N ASN A 268 13.25 -0.90 13.00
CA ASN A 268 13.70 -0.05 11.90
C ASN A 268 12.70 0.00 10.72
N GLY A 269 11.53 -0.60 10.87
CA GLY A 269 10.51 -0.69 9.83
C GLY A 269 10.76 -1.77 8.77
N MET A 270 11.79 -2.62 8.93
CA MET A 270 11.98 -3.80 8.09
C MET A 270 11.20 -4.98 8.66
N PHE A 271 10.25 -5.51 7.88
CA PHE A 271 9.43 -6.66 8.28
C PHE A 271 9.95 -7.94 7.62
N MET A 272 10.39 -8.89 8.43
CA MET A 272 10.90 -10.18 7.97
C MET A 272 9.77 -11.12 7.53
N PRO A 273 10.04 -12.09 6.64
CA PRO A 273 9.10 -13.17 6.32
C PRO A 273 8.66 -13.94 7.57
N THR A 274 7.41 -14.39 7.60
CA THR A 274 6.83 -15.08 8.76
C THR A 274 6.21 -16.43 8.39
N ILE A 275 6.22 -17.34 9.36
CA ILE A 275 5.44 -18.57 9.31
C ILE A 275 4.29 -18.37 10.28
N ARG A 276 3.07 -18.28 9.76
CA ARG A 276 1.87 -18.21 10.59
C ARG A 276 1.29 -19.60 10.75
N LEU A 277 1.18 -20.03 11.99
CA LEU A 277 0.50 -21.27 12.37
C LEU A 277 -0.87 -20.89 12.91
N TRP A 278 -1.93 -21.44 12.31
CA TRP A 278 -3.28 -21.24 12.78
C TRP A 278 -3.80 -22.54 13.38
N TRP A 279 -4.18 -22.50 14.66
CA TRP A 279 -4.96 -23.55 15.30
C TRP A 279 -5.97 -22.89 16.25
N LEU A 280 -7.23 -23.31 16.18
CA LEU A 280 -8.18 -23.04 17.25
C LEU A 280 -7.80 -23.94 18.42
N SER A 281 -7.64 -23.36 19.61
CA SER A 281 -7.44 -24.14 20.84
C SER A 281 -8.70 -24.04 21.69
N ASP A 282 -9.12 -25.14 22.30
CA ASP A 282 -10.31 -25.22 23.18
C ASP A 282 -10.26 -24.29 24.40
N ARG A 283 -9.17 -23.52 24.60
CA ARG A 283 -8.93 -22.71 25.79
C ARG A 283 -9.63 -21.33 25.82
N HIS A 284 -10.47 -21.00 24.84
CA HIS A 284 -11.14 -19.69 24.78
C HIS A 284 -12.67 -19.75 24.61
N LEU A 285 -13.29 -20.90 24.89
CA LEU A 285 -14.76 -21.05 24.94
C LEU A 285 -15.30 -21.25 26.37
N ALA A 286 -14.62 -20.69 27.38
CA ALA A 286 -15.10 -20.68 28.77
C ALA A 286 -15.24 -19.24 29.27
#